data_AF-A0A534Q055-F1
#
_entry.id   AF-A0A534Q055-F1
#
_cell.length_a   1.000
_cell.length_b   1.000
_cell.length_c   1.000
_cell.angle_alpha   90.00
_cell.angle_beta   90.00
_cell.angle_gamma   90.00
#
_symmetry.space_group_name_H-M   'P 1'
#
loop_
_entity.id
_entity.type
_entity.pdbx_description
1 polymer ?
#
loop_
_entity_poly.entity_id
_entity_poly.type
_entity_poly.pdbx_seq_one_letter_code
_entity_poly.pdbx_strand_id
1 'polypeptide(L)' 'MSGDDRPDPVVEGWLPYRKVFDQVWSGRRHVMMGATQIDRFGNQNIACIGDYAKPKAQLLGMRGAPGNTINHTTSYW' A
#
# COMPACT_ATOMS: atom_id res chain seq x y z
N MET A 1 22.32 -7.17 -30.03
CA MET A 1 21.32 -8.22 -29.79
C MET A 1 20.92 -8.14 -28.32
N SER A 2 19.89 -7.37 -27.98
CA SER A 2 19.37 -7.35 -26.60
C SER A 2 18.40 -8.51 -26.47
N GLY A 3 18.81 -9.54 -25.75
CA GLY A 3 17.97 -10.70 -25.43
C GLY A 3 16.92 -10.32 -24.41
N ASP A 4 15.67 -10.32 -24.84
CA ASP A 4 14.54 -10.54 -23.95
C ASP A 4 13.48 -11.32 -24.74
N ASP A 5 13.72 -12.63 -24.95
CA ASP A 5 12.78 -13.57 -25.58
C ASP A 5 11.62 -13.97 -24.65
N ARG A 6 11.24 -13.09 -23.70
CA ARG A 6 10.08 -13.36 -22.84
C ARG A 6 8.80 -13.13 -23.65
N PRO A 7 7.84 -14.08 -23.60
CA PRO A 7 6.55 -13.86 -24.23
C PRO A 7 5.85 -12.65 -23.61
N ASP A 8 5.11 -11.91 -24.43
CA ASP A 8 4.30 -10.79 -23.96
C ASP A 8 3.32 -11.28 -22.87
N PRO A 9 3.16 -10.53 -21.77
CA PRO A 9 2.27 -10.93 -20.69
C PRO A 9 0.82 -10.98 -21.18
N VAL A 10 0.15 -12.11 -20.91
CA VAL A 10 -1.29 -12.26 -21.17
C VAL A 10 -2.07 -11.65 -20.01
N VAL A 11 -2.94 -10.68 -20.30
CA VAL A 11 -3.80 -10.04 -19.32
C VAL A 11 -4.96 -10.98 -18.97
N GLU A 12 -4.99 -11.53 -17.75
CA GLU A 12 -6.05 -12.44 -17.29
C GLU A 12 -7.33 -11.73 -16.83
N GLY A 13 -7.26 -10.43 -16.55
CA GLY A 13 -8.41 -9.69 -16.01
C GLY A 13 -8.16 -8.20 -15.84
N TRP A 14 -9.24 -7.48 -15.50
CA TRP A 14 -9.25 -6.04 -15.33
C TRP A 14 -9.43 -5.66 -13.86
N LEU A 15 -8.41 -5.03 -13.25
CA LEU A 15 -8.42 -4.60 -11.85
C LEU A 15 -8.24 -3.07 -11.72
N PRO A 16 -9.27 -2.26 -12.03
CA PRO A 16 -9.22 -0.82 -11.81
C PRO A 16 -9.24 -0.49 -10.31
N TYR A 17 -8.82 0.72 -9.93
CA TYR A 17 -8.76 1.15 -8.52
C TYR A 17 -10.06 0.93 -7.73
N ARG A 18 -11.22 1.12 -8.36
CA ARG A 18 -12.51 0.82 -7.70
C ARG A 18 -12.61 -0.64 -7.26
N LYS A 19 -12.11 -1.58 -8.08
CA LYS A 19 -12.09 -3.02 -7.80
C LYS A 19 -11.00 -3.42 -6.80
N VAL A 20 -9.97 -2.60 -6.62
CA VAL A 20 -9.00 -2.81 -5.53
C VAL A 20 -9.68 -2.71 -4.18
N PHE A 21 -10.67 -1.83 -4.01
CA PHE A 21 -11.41 -1.77 -2.75
C PHE A 21 -12.23 -3.05 -2.48
N ASP A 22 -12.84 -3.66 -3.50
CA ASP A 22 -13.49 -4.98 -3.37
C ASP A 22 -12.49 -6.03 -2.82
N GLN A 23 -11.22 -5.98 -3.26
CA GLN A 23 -10.17 -6.88 -2.76
C GLN A 23 -9.68 -6.53 -1.35
N VAL A 24 -9.62 -5.25 -1.00
CA VAL A 24 -9.30 -4.82 0.37
C VAL A 24 -10.36 -5.35 1.33
N TRP A 25 -11.64 -5.15 1.04
CA TRP A 25 -12.74 -5.60 1.91
C TRP A 25 -12.95 -7.12 1.92
N SER A 26 -12.51 -7.84 0.88
CA SER A 26 -12.61 -9.31 0.87
C SER A 26 -11.62 -9.98 1.83
N GLY A 27 -10.59 -9.26 2.28
CA GLY A 27 -9.49 -9.80 3.08
C GLY A 27 -8.48 -10.65 2.29
N ARG A 28 -8.69 -10.84 0.98
CA ARG A 28 -7.90 -11.78 0.13
C ARG A 28 -6.70 -11.10 -0.52
N ARG A 29 -5.95 -10.35 0.27
CA ARG A 29 -4.80 -9.59 -0.23
C ARG A 29 -3.66 -9.59 0.79
N HIS A 30 -2.42 -9.57 0.31
CA HIS A 30 -1.27 -9.26 1.15
C HIS A 30 -0.57 -8.07 0.52
N VAL A 31 -0.47 -6.96 1.27
CA VAL A 31 0.25 -5.78 0.80
C VAL A 31 1.63 -5.68 1.44
N MET A 32 2.60 -5.29 0.63
CA MET A 32 3.90 -4.77 1.07
C MET A 32 3.84 -3.24 0.98
N MET A 33 4.11 -2.54 2.08
CA MET A 33 4.14 -1.07 2.13
C MET A 33 5.51 -0.58 2.60
N GLY A 34 5.99 0.53 2.04
CA GLY A 34 7.02 1.31 2.72
C GLY A 34 6.42 2.12 3.87
N ALA A 35 7.24 2.51 4.84
CA ALA A 35 6.82 3.40 5.92
C ALA A 35 7.91 4.41 6.27
N THR A 36 7.52 5.65 6.56
CA THR A 36 8.48 6.66 7.05
C THR A 36 8.81 6.43 8.52
N GLN A 37 7.86 5.91 9.30
CA GLN A 37 8.05 5.50 10.68
C GLN A 37 7.29 4.20 10.95
N ILE A 38 7.89 3.32 11.76
CA ILE A 38 7.25 2.12 12.31
C ILE A 38 7.61 2.05 13.78
N ASP A 39 6.63 1.82 14.66
CA ASP A 39 6.88 1.58 16.07
C ASP A 39 6.99 0.09 16.43
N ARG A 40 7.31 -0.21 17.69
CA ARG A 40 7.50 -1.59 18.17
C ARG A 40 6.23 -2.47 18.11
N PHE A 41 5.06 -1.87 17.96
CA PHE A 41 3.78 -2.56 17.89
C PHE A 41 3.28 -2.68 16.44
N GLY A 42 4.06 -2.20 15.47
CA GLY A 42 3.72 -2.25 14.05
C GLY A 42 2.80 -1.11 13.59
N ASN A 43 2.59 -0.06 14.40
CA ASN A 43 1.94 1.14 13.90
C ASN A 43 2.87 1.83 12.90
N GLN A 44 2.35 2.11 11.71
CA GLN A 44 3.11 2.77 10.64
C GLN A 44 2.63 4.19 10.41
N ASN A 45 3.53 5.05 9.94
CA ASN A 45 3.19 6.40 9.51
C ASN A 45 3.77 6.73 8.12
N ILE A 46 2.88 7.12 7.20
CA ILE A 46 3.18 7.71 5.89
C ILE A 46 2.40 9.03 5.66
N ALA A 47 1.80 9.58 6.72
CA ALA A 47 0.85 10.68 6.63
C ALA A 47 1.51 12.05 6.77
N CYS A 48 2.18 12.30 7.89
CA CYS A 48 2.91 13.54 8.18
C CYS A 48 3.84 13.37 9.39
N ILE A 49 4.80 14.27 9.56
CA ILE A 49 5.68 14.37 10.75
C ILE A 49 5.30 15.63 11.54
N GLY A 50 5.06 15.47 12.85
CA GLY A 50 4.66 16.57 13.75
C GLY A 50 3.14 16.64 13.98
N ASP A 51 2.67 17.80 14.44
CA ASP A 51 1.24 18.05 14.69
C ASP A 51 0.42 17.93 13.40
N TYR A 52 -0.72 17.26 13.46
CA TYR A 52 -1.62 17.05 12.34
C TYR A 52 -2.20 18.34 11.76
N ALA A 53 -2.48 19.34 12.61
CA ALA A 53 -3.07 20.61 12.16
C ALA A 53 -2.02 21.53 11.48
N LYS A 54 -0.74 21.37 11.85
CA LYS A 54 0.39 22.13 11.31
C LYS A 54 1.64 21.25 11.24
N PRO A 55 1.71 20.33 10.25
CA PRO A 55 2.79 19.35 10.20
C PRO A 55 4.13 20.02 9.92
N LYS A 56 5.19 19.51 10.57
CA LYS A 56 6.57 19.89 10.27
C LYS A 56 6.98 19.44 8.87
N ALA A 57 6.50 18.26 8.46
CA ALA A 57 6.63 17.77 7.10
C ALA A 57 5.37 17.00 6.69
N GLN A 58 4.78 17.39 5.56
CA GLN A 58 3.65 16.68 4.96
C GLN A 58 4.15 15.52 4.09
N LEU A 59 3.56 14.35 4.26
CA LEU A 59 3.84 13.16 3.43
C LEU A 59 2.61 12.84 2.57
N LEU A 60 2.34 11.57 2.29
CA LEU A 60 1.29 11.12 1.37
C LEU A 60 -0.13 11.16 1.97
N GLY A 61 -0.27 11.47 3.27
CA GLY A 61 -1.50 11.22 4.02
C GLY A 61 -1.69 9.73 4.34
N MET A 62 -2.83 9.36 4.92
CA MET A 62 -3.09 7.97 5.35
C MET A 62 -3.17 6.98 4.18
N ARG A 63 -3.58 7.45 3.00
CA ARG A 63 -3.85 6.64 1.81
C ARG A 63 -4.72 5.41 2.16
N GLY A 64 -4.46 4.27 1.55
CA GLY A 64 -5.16 3.02 1.83
C GLY A 64 -4.66 2.29 3.08
N ALA A 65 -3.68 2.83 3.82
CA ALA A 65 -3.04 2.09 4.89
C ALA A 65 -3.99 1.68 6.03
N PRO A 66 -4.94 2.52 6.50
CA PRO A 66 -5.93 2.08 7.48
C PRO A 66 -6.81 0.93 6.99
N GLY A 67 -7.17 0.92 5.69
CA GLY A 67 -7.93 -0.16 5.08
C GLY A 67 -7.11 -1.44 4.94
N ASN A 68 -5.83 -1.34 4.61
CA ASN A 68 -4.96 -2.49 4.49
C ASN A 68 -4.74 -3.18 5.85
N THR A 69 -4.36 -2.43 6.88
CA THR A 69 -3.97 -2.99 8.17
C THR A 69 -5.12 -3.64 8.93
N ILE A 70 -6.37 -3.21 8.71
CA ILE A 70 -7.54 -3.79 9.38
C ILE A 70 -8.12 -5.00 8.63
N ASN A 71 -8.01 -5.06 7.30
CA ASN A 71 -8.71 -6.09 6.52
C ASN A 71 -7.84 -7.30 6.15
N HIS A 72 -6.53 -7.14 6.00
CA HIS A 72 -5.70 -8.22 5.49
C HIS A 72 -4.22 -8.10 5.86
N THR A 73 -3.43 -9.13 5.58
CA THR A 73 -2.00 -9.16 5.92
C THR A 73 -1.27 -7.96 5.32
N THR A 74 -0.50 -7.28 6.15
CA THR A 74 0.26 -6.08 5.80
C THR A 74 1.67 -6.23 6.34
N SER A 75 2.66 -6.13 5.46
CA SER A 75 4.09 -6.21 5.80
C SER A 75 4.84 -5.00 5.28
N TYR A 76 6.02 -4.72 5.83
CA TYR A 76 6.80 -3.52 5.55
C TYR A 76 8.18 -3.83 4.97
N TRP A 77 8.68 -2.95 4.10
CA TRP A 77 10.02 -2.97 3.51
C TRP A 77 10.75 -1.65 3.78
#